data_AF-A0A392QG40-F1
#
_entry.id   AF-A0A392QG40-F1
#
_cell.length_a   1.000
_cell.length_b   1.000
_cell.length_c   1.000
_cell.angle_alpha   90.00
_cell.angle_beta   90.00
_cell.angle_gamma   90.00
#
_symmetry.space_group_name_H-M   'P 1'
#
loop_
_entity.id
_entity.type
_entity.pdbx_description
1 polymer ?
#
loop_
_entity_poly.entity_id
_entity_poly.type
_entity_poly.pdbx_seq_one_letter_code
_entity_poly.pdbx_strand_id
1 'polypeptide(L)'
;MHFLSCLKQDRIFEAIQVGILNDENKKEIKEVAILAARCLRLRGDERPSMKEVAMELDGIRLIEMHPWNETEQNFEEGQRLLHEAFSSIFNESGDHSYI
;
A
#
# COMPACT_ATOMS: atom_id res chain seq x y z
N MET A 1 1.76 20.65 16.58
CA MET A 1 1.79 19.33 15.90
C MET A 1 3.13 18.66 16.22
N HIS A 2 3.17 17.74 17.19
CA HIS A 2 4.40 17.06 17.66
C HIS A 2 5.09 16.29 16.52
N PHE A 3 4.34 15.43 15.82
CA PHE A 3 4.80 14.62 14.70
C PHE A 3 5.53 15.43 13.61
N LEU A 4 4.89 16.48 13.08
CA LEU A 4 5.47 17.32 12.02
C LEU A 4 6.74 18.06 12.49
N SER A 5 6.83 18.39 13.77
CA SER A 5 8.04 19.00 14.35
C SER A 5 9.18 17.99 14.40
N CYS A 6 8.91 16.78 14.89
CA CYS A 6 9.88 15.68 14.93
C CYS A 6 10.41 15.37 13.53
N LEU A 7 9.54 15.27 12.51
CA LEU A 7 9.95 15.02 11.13
C LEU A 7 10.87 16.13 10.58
N LYS A 8 10.52 17.40 10.80
CA LYS A 8 11.35 18.55 10.36
C LYS A 8 12.72 18.60 11.03
N GLN A 9 12.82 18.07 12.25
CA GLN A 9 14.07 18.04 13.03
C GLN A 9 14.85 16.73 12.82
N ASP A 10 14.43 15.87 11.90
CA ASP A 10 14.96 14.51 11.69
C ASP A 10 14.90 13.61 12.94
N ARG A 11 13.96 13.90 13.85
CA ARG A 11 13.70 13.18 15.10
C ARG A 11 12.45 12.31 15.01
N ILE A 12 12.09 11.86 13.80
CA ILE A 12 10.83 11.13 13.57
C ILE A 12 10.75 9.85 14.41
N PHE A 13 11.87 9.16 14.61
CA PHE A 13 11.95 7.92 15.39
C PHE A 13 11.59 8.10 16.87
N GLU A 14 11.76 9.31 17.44
CA GLU A 14 11.34 9.64 18.81
C GLU A 14 9.80 9.74 18.93
N ALA A 15 9.11 9.98 17.82
CA ALA A 15 7.66 10.09 17.78
C ALA A 15 6.96 8.75 17.44
N ILE A 16 7.72 7.70 17.12
CA ILE A 16 7.19 6.37 16.82
C ILE A 16 6.98 5.59 18.11
N GLN A 17 5.84 4.90 18.21
CA GLN A 17 5.55 4.05 19.35
C GLN A 17 6.58 2.90 19.46
N VAL A 18 7.00 2.62 20.69
CA VAL A 18 7.92 1.51 20.99
C VAL A 18 7.35 0.19 20.45
N GLY A 19 8.20 -0.59 19.79
CA GLY A 19 7.84 -1.88 19.18
C GLY A 19 7.43 -1.82 17.71
N ILE A 20 7.19 -0.63 17.15
CA ILE A 20 6.97 -0.45 15.70
C ILE A 20 8.30 -0.31 14.95
N LEU A 21 9.25 0.42 15.53
CA LEU A 21 10.57 0.66 14.93
C LEU A 21 11.49 -0.54 15.13
N ASN A 22 12.14 -0.99 14.06
CA ASN A 22 13.28 -1.90 14.09
C ASN A 22 14.43 -1.35 13.23
N ASP A 23 15.56 -2.04 13.16
CA ASP A 23 16.73 -1.55 12.40
C ASP A 23 16.55 -1.64 10.88
N GLU A 24 15.65 -2.51 10.42
CA GLU A 24 15.42 -2.81 9.00
C GLU A 24 14.40 -1.86 8.37
N ASN A 25 13.38 -1.42 9.13
CA ASN A 25 12.24 -0.66 8.63
C ASN A 25 12.39 0.88 8.72
N LYS A 26 13.57 1.37 9.10
CA LYS A 26 13.81 2.82 9.31
C LYS A 26 13.53 3.64 8.07
N LYS A 27 13.77 3.08 6.89
CA LYS A 27 13.57 3.75 5.60
C LYS A 27 12.08 3.87 5.30
N GLU A 28 11.34 2.78 5.41
CA GLU A 28 9.90 2.67 5.20
C GLU A 28 9.16 3.61 6.16
N ILE A 29 9.55 3.63 7.44
CA ILE A 29 9.03 4.56 8.45
C ILE A 29 9.23 6.02 8.00
N LYS A 30 10.42 6.38 7.49
CA LYS A 30 10.68 7.74 6.98
C LYS A 30 9.79 8.07 5.78
N GLU A 31 9.67 7.18 4.81
CA GLU A 31 8.84 7.38 3.61
C GLU A 31 7.36 7.55 3.97
N VAL A 32 6.82 6.67 4.82
CA VAL A 32 5.44 6.77 5.32
C VAL A 32 5.25 8.07 6.10
N ALA A 33 6.23 8.49 6.90
CA ALA A 33 6.13 9.74 7.65
C ALA A 33 6.11 10.98 6.75
N ILE A 34 6.86 10.98 5.65
CA ILE A 34 6.83 12.02 4.63
C ILE A 34 5.47 12.07 3.95
N LEU A 35 4.91 10.91 3.57
CA LEU A 35 3.58 10.81 3.00
C LEU A 35 2.51 11.33 3.97
N ALA A 36 2.56 10.91 5.23
CA ALA A 36 1.67 11.40 6.28
C ALA A 36 1.78 12.92 6.46
N ALA A 37 2.98 13.50 6.39
CA ALA A 37 3.17 14.94 6.48
C ALA A 37 2.50 15.70 5.32
N ARG A 38 2.47 15.13 4.11
CA ARG A 38 1.71 15.67 2.96
C ARG A 38 0.20 15.57 3.19
N CYS A 39 -0.29 14.46 3.72
CA CYS A 39 -1.71 14.28 4.07
C CYS A 39 -2.19 15.25 5.16
N LEU A 40 -1.29 15.64 6.07
CA LEU A 40 -1.59 16.55 7.19
C LEU A 40 -1.47 18.04 6.87
N ARG A 41 -1.31 18.42 5.58
CA ARG A 41 -1.26 19.83 5.19
C ARG A 41 -2.57 20.55 5.56
N LEU A 42 -2.44 21.79 6.03
CA LEU A 42 -3.59 22.58 6.47
C LEU A 42 -4.59 22.81 5.33
N ARG A 43 -4.04 23.16 4.17
CA ARG A 43 -4.78 23.40 2.93
C ARG A 43 -5.11 22.07 2.26
N GLY A 44 -6.41 21.84 2.05
CA GLY A 44 -6.92 20.57 1.50
C GLY A 44 -6.48 20.32 0.06
N ASP A 45 -6.34 21.37 -0.74
CA ASP A 45 -5.86 21.35 -2.12
C ASP A 45 -4.38 20.98 -2.26
N GLU A 46 -3.60 21.08 -1.17
CA GLU A 46 -2.20 20.67 -1.16
C GLU A 46 -2.00 19.20 -0.73
N ARG A 47 -3.08 18.54 -0.28
CA ARG A 47 -3.05 17.14 0.17
C ARG A 47 -3.12 16.21 -1.05
N PRO A 48 -2.42 15.06 -1.02
CA PRO A 48 -2.59 14.05 -2.05
C PRO A 48 -4.01 13.47 -2.01
N SER A 49 -4.49 13.06 -3.18
CA SER A 49 -5.69 12.23 -3.30
C SER A 49 -5.46 10.85 -2.69
N MET A 50 -6.53 10.17 -2.26
CA MET A 50 -6.40 8.82 -1.70
C MET A 50 -5.82 7.82 -2.72
N LYS A 51 -6.05 8.05 -4.02
CA LYS A 51 -5.44 7.27 -5.10
C LYS A 51 -3.91 7.39 -5.08
N GLU A 52 -3.39 8.61 -4.98
CA GLU A 52 -1.94 8.85 -4.88
C GLU A 52 -1.38 8.26 -3.59
N VAL A 53 -2.08 8.43 -2.46
CA VAL A 53 -1.68 7.82 -1.17
C VAL A 53 -1.58 6.30 -1.29
N ALA A 54 -2.58 5.64 -1.88
CA ALA A 54 -2.55 4.18 -2.07
C ALA A 54 -1.38 3.74 -2.96
N MET A 55 -1.16 4.44 -4.09
CA MET A 55 -0.04 4.14 -4.98
C MET A 55 1.32 4.31 -4.31
N GLU A 56 1.52 5.37 -3.53
CA GLU A 56 2.77 5.61 -2.81
C GLU A 56 2.99 4.55 -1.72
N LEU A 57 1.94 4.15 -0.98
CA LEU A 57 2.02 3.08 0.01
C LEU A 57 2.34 1.71 -0.62
N ASP A 58 1.74 1.39 -1.77
CA ASP A 58 2.08 0.18 -2.51
C ASP A 58 3.55 0.19 -2.95
N GLY A 59 4.05 1.35 -3.40
CA GLY A 59 5.46 1.54 -3.73
C GLY A 59 6.40 1.32 -2.55
N ILE A 60 6.04 1.80 -1.35
CA ILE A 60 6.82 1.60 -0.12
C ILE A 60 6.86 0.12 0.26
N ARG A 61 5.75 -0.60 0.13
CA ARG A 61 5.68 -2.04 0.44
C ARG A 61 6.57 -2.89 -0.48
N LEU A 62 6.75 -2.47 -1.73
CA LEU A 62 7.59 -3.19 -2.70
C LEU A 62 9.09 -3.06 -2.45
N ILE A 63 9.53 -2.12 -1.59
CA ILE A 63 10.95 -1.94 -1.26
C ILE A 63 11.49 -3.11 -0.42
N GLU A 64 10.64 -3.84 0.31
CA GLU A 64 10.99 -5.07 1.04
C GLU A 64 11.00 -6.33 0.15
N MET A 65 10.36 -6.29 -1.02
CA MET A 65 10.48 -7.38 -2.00
C MET A 65 11.80 -7.21 -2.78
N HIS A 66 12.88 -7.74 -2.22
CA HIS A 66 14.05 -8.04 -3.02
C HIS A 66 13.62 -8.85 -4.27
N PRO A 67 14.24 -8.65 -5.45
CA PRO A 67 13.93 -9.41 -6.68
C PRO A 67 14.05 -10.93 -6.54
N TRP A 68 14.63 -11.42 -5.45
CA TRP A 68 14.82 -12.83 -5.13
C TRP A 68 13.68 -13.44 -4.29
N ASN A 69 12.80 -12.61 -3.71
CA ASN A 69 11.65 -13.06 -2.92
C ASN A 69 10.36 -13.17 -3.75
N GLU A 70 10.45 -13.03 -5.07
CA GLU A 70 9.45 -13.59 -5.99
C GLU A 70 9.55 -15.12 -5.98
N THR A 71 9.28 -15.75 -4.83
CA THR A 71 8.67 -17.08 -4.91
C THR A 71 7.30 -16.86 -5.52
N GLU A 72 7.20 -17.30 -6.76
CA GLU A 72 6.09 -17.32 -7.73
C GLU A 72 4.69 -17.71 -7.18
N GLN A 73 4.55 -17.95 -5.88
CA GLN A 73 3.32 -18.43 -5.24
C GLN A 73 2.20 -17.39 -5.16
N ASN A 74 2.49 -16.09 -4.99
CA ASN A 74 1.45 -15.07 -4.81
C ASN A 74 0.85 -14.54 -6.12
N PHE A 75 1.57 -14.59 -7.24
CA PHE A 75 1.04 -14.15 -8.53
C PHE A 75 0.05 -15.17 -9.10
N GLU A 76 0.35 -16.46 -8.91
CA GLU A 76 -0.47 -17.56 -9.42
C GLU A 76 -1.80 -17.68 -8.65
N GLU A 77 -1.81 -17.44 -7.33
CA GLU A 77 -3.05 -17.45 -6.53
C GLU A 77 -4.00 -16.32 -6.92
N GLY A 78 -3.47 -15.11 -7.15
CA GLY A 78 -4.26 -13.97 -7.66
C GLY A 78 -4.84 -14.23 -9.06
N GLN A 79 -4.07 -14.85 -9.95
CA GLN A 79 -4.54 -15.24 -11.28
C GLN A 79 -5.61 -16.35 -11.24
N ARG A 80 -5.47 -17.32 -10.33
CA ARG A 80 -6.46 -18.39 -10.12
C ARG A 80 -7.78 -17.84 -9.61
N LEU A 81 -7.76 -16.94 -8.63
CA LEU A 81 -8.97 -16.29 -8.11
C LEU A 81 -9.67 -15.43 -9.17
N LEU A 82 -8.89 -14.71 -9.99
CA LEU A 82 -9.44 -13.95 -11.12
C LEU A 82 -10.05 -14.88 -12.17
N HIS A 83 -9.35 -15.95 -12.57
CA HIS A 83 -9.85 -16.92 -13.53
C HIS A 83 -11.13 -17.61 -13.03
N GLU A 84 -11.18 -18.01 -11.77
CA GLU A 84 -12.36 -18.61 -11.13
C GLU A 84 -13.55 -17.63 -11.09
N ALA A 85 -13.31 -16.37 -10.72
CA ALA A 85 -14.33 -15.33 -10.76
C ALA A 85 -14.86 -15.11 -12.19
N PHE A 86 -13.99 -15.06 -13.20
CA PHE A 86 -14.41 -14.96 -14.60
C PHE A 86 -15.20 -16.19 -15.07
N SER A 87 -14.73 -17.41 -14.79
CA SER A 87 -15.44 -18.65 -15.15
C SER A 87 -16.83 -18.74 -14.51
N SER A 88 -16.99 -18.24 -13.28
CA SER A 88 -18.30 -18.19 -12.62
C SER A 88 -19.29 -17.23 -13.31
N ILE A 89 -18.81 -16.10 -13.85
CA ILE A 89 -19.65 -15.10 -14.54
C ILE A 89 -20.14 -15.61 -15.90
N PHE A 90 -19.30 -16.34 -16.65
CA PHE A 90 -19.67 -16.82 -18.00
C PHE A 90 -20.63 -18.01 -18.00
N ASN A 91 -20.69 -18.78 -16.92
CA ASN A 91 -21.58 -19.94 -16.80
C ASN A 91 -23.03 -19.59 -16.43
N GLU A 92 -23.36 -18.34 -16.08
CA GLU A 92 -24.75 -17.93 -15.79
C GLU A 92 -25.54 -17.46 -17.01
N SER A 93 -24.91 -17.34 -18.18
CA SER A 93 -25.54 -16.78 -19.40
C SER A 93 -25.81 -17.77 -20.53
N GLY A 94 -25.61 -19.07 -20.31
CA GLY A 94 -25.86 -20.12 -21.31
C GLY A 94 -26.81 -21.18 -20.80
N ASP A 95 -28.12 -20.92 -20.86
CA ASP A 95 -29.17 -21.88 -21.26
C ASP A 95 -30.56 -21.33 -20.92
N HIS A 96 -31.29 -20.82 -21.93
CA HIS A 96 -32.64 -21.29 -22.26
C HIS A 96 -33.17 -20.56 -23.52
N SER A 97 -33.01 -21.17 -24.69
CA SER A 97 -33.93 -20.92 -25.81
C SER A 97 -34.60 -22.24 -26.17
N TYR A 98 -35.88 -22.36 -25.84
CA TYR A 98 -36.80 -23.26 -26.50
C TYR A 98 -37.78 -22.41 -27.30
N ILE A 99 -37.96 -22.84 -28.56
CA ILE A 99 -38.81 -22.32 -29.65
C ILE A 99 -38.11 -21.28 -30.55
#